data_AF-A0A6V7LBV3-F1
#
_entry.id   AF-A0A6V7LBV3-F1
#
_cell.length_a   1.000
_cell.length_b   1.000
_cell.length_c   1.000
_cell.angle_alpha   90.00
_cell.angle_beta   90.00
_cell.angle_gamma   90.00
#
_symmetry.space_group_name_H-M   'P 1'
#
loop_
_entity.id
_entity.type
_entity.pdbx_description
1 polymer ?
#
loop_
_entity_poly.entity_id
_entity_poly.type
_entity_poly.pdbx_seq_one_letter_code
_entity_poly.pdbx_strand_id
1 'polypeptide(L)'
;TSKQEIPRIGGKIHFPGEMMSSRIETGAPCNDATICETVPTYPKDLIKNALRARKHEFNYLDKVEASIELDLRVGPASDYETLCETVEDVIFPKAAKNVKNEWLYVVNIDGMKDEDESFRQGFRIERC
;
A
#
# COMPACT_ATOMS: atom_id res chain seq x y z
N THR A 1 -2.16 -17.70 -46.21
CA THR A 1 -2.36 -16.30 -45.76
C THR A 1 -3.79 -16.17 -45.27
N SER A 2 -4.03 -16.40 -43.97
CA SER A 2 -5.39 -16.39 -43.41
C SER A 2 -5.56 -15.12 -42.58
N LYS A 3 -6.42 -14.20 -43.03
CA LYS A 3 -6.79 -13.00 -42.27
C LYS A 3 -7.87 -13.40 -41.26
N GLN A 4 -7.57 -13.27 -39.97
CA GLN A 4 -8.57 -13.40 -38.91
C GLN A 4 -9.43 -12.14 -38.87
N GLU A 5 -10.74 -12.30 -39.03
CA GLU A 5 -11.73 -11.23 -38.88
C GLU A 5 -11.98 -10.95 -37.39
N ILE A 6 -11.96 -9.66 -37.03
CA ILE A 6 -12.22 -9.19 -35.66
C ILE A 6 -13.74 -9.06 -35.48
N PRO A 7 -14.37 -9.76 -34.51
CA PRO A 7 -15.81 -9.64 -34.27
C PRO A 7 -16.14 -8.23 -33.76
N ARG A 8 -17.06 -7.55 -34.46
CA ARG A 8 -17.58 -6.24 -34.05
C ARG A 8 -18.93 -6.42 -33.35
N ILE A 9 -18.96 -6.28 -32.04
CA ILE A 9 -20.20 -6.11 -31.27
C ILE A 9 -20.23 -4.65 -30.80
N GLY A 10 -21.25 -3.89 -31.20
CA GLY A 10 -21.47 -2.52 -30.70
C GLY A 10 -20.50 -1.43 -31.20
N GLY A 11 -19.84 -1.61 -32.35
CA GLY A 11 -19.09 -0.53 -33.01
C GLY A 11 -17.76 -0.12 -32.36
N LYS A 12 -17.29 -0.83 -31.33
CA LYS A 12 -15.99 -0.58 -30.70
C LYS A 12 -15.01 -1.72 -31.00
N ILE A 13 -13.82 -1.37 -31.47
CA ILE A 13 -12.73 -2.32 -31.75
C ILE A 13 -12.05 -2.63 -30.41
N HIS A 14 -12.08 -3.90 -29.99
CA HIS A 14 -11.32 -4.38 -28.83
C HIS A 14 -10.00 -4.98 -29.30
N PHE A 15 -8.88 -4.42 -28.84
CA PHE A 15 -7.55 -4.97 -29.08
C PHE A 15 -7.21 -6.01 -28.00
N PRO A 16 -6.61 -7.15 -28.36
CA PRO A 16 -6.18 -8.13 -27.37
C PRO A 16 -4.98 -7.57 -26.60
N GLY A 17 -5.20 -7.15 -25.36
CA GLY A 17 -4.21 -6.49 -24.49
C GLY A 17 -4.78 -5.34 -23.66
N GLU A 18 -5.96 -4.82 -24.01
CA GLU A 18 -6.70 -3.90 -23.14
C GLU A 18 -7.39 -4.71 -22.04
N MET A 19 -6.60 -5.09 -21.01
CA MET A 19 -7.17 -5.48 -19.72
C MET A 19 -8.15 -4.38 -19.34
N MET A 20 -9.40 -4.76 -19.13
CA MET A 20 -10.39 -3.85 -18.60
C MET A 20 -9.77 -3.14 -17.41
N SER A 21 -9.57 -1.82 -17.54
CA SER A 21 -9.54 -0.96 -16.38
C SER A 21 -10.96 -1.00 -15.82
N SER A 22 -11.31 -2.13 -15.19
CA SER A 22 -12.21 -2.04 -14.07
C SER A 22 -11.48 -1.09 -13.14
N ARG A 23 -12.00 0.14 -13.04
CA ARG A 23 -11.84 0.87 -11.80
C ARG A 23 -12.35 -0.12 -10.77
N ILE A 24 -11.44 -0.85 -10.12
CA ILE A 24 -11.76 -1.57 -8.89
C ILE A 24 -12.42 -0.47 -8.06
N GLU A 25 -13.71 -0.60 -7.79
CA GLU A 25 -14.42 0.38 -6.99
C GLU A 25 -13.66 0.49 -5.68
N THR A 26 -12.90 1.57 -5.53
CA THR A 26 -12.18 1.92 -4.32
C THR A 26 -13.18 2.52 -3.34
N GLY A 27 -14.26 1.77 -3.07
CA GLY A 27 -15.04 1.96 -1.86
C GLY A 27 -14.05 1.87 -0.70
N ALA A 28 -14.09 2.87 0.18
CA ALA A 28 -13.12 3.01 1.25
C ALA A 28 -12.93 1.67 1.98
N PRO A 29 -11.72 1.06 1.97
CA PRO A 29 -11.51 -0.24 2.57
C PRO A 29 -11.65 -0.21 4.10
N CYS A 30 -11.67 0.98 4.72
CA CYS A 30 -11.91 1.16 6.15
C CYS A 30 -12.80 2.38 6.42
N ASN A 31 -13.71 2.22 7.38
CA ASN A 31 -14.58 3.27 7.91
C ASN A 31 -13.75 4.39 8.53
N ASP A 32 -14.03 5.65 8.17
CA ASP A 32 -13.51 6.92 8.73
C ASP A 32 -11.99 7.09 8.92
N ALA A 33 -11.20 6.08 8.57
CA ALA A 33 -9.75 6.08 8.66
C ALA A 33 -9.10 6.53 7.35
N THR A 34 -7.90 7.09 7.45
CA THR A 34 -7.03 7.42 6.32
C THR A 34 -6.06 6.29 5.99
N ILE A 35 -5.93 5.30 6.88
CA ILE A 35 -4.96 4.20 6.82
C ILE A 35 -5.62 2.90 7.29
N CYS A 36 -5.25 1.77 6.67
CA CYS A 36 -5.85 0.46 6.86
C CYS A 36 -4.80 -0.65 6.94
N GLU A 37 -4.73 -1.40 8.04
CA GLU A 37 -3.88 -2.61 8.12
C GLU A 37 -4.55 -3.86 7.54
N THR A 38 -5.88 -3.92 7.60
CA THR A 38 -6.66 -5.04 7.06
C THR A 38 -7.56 -4.55 5.93
N VAL A 39 -7.39 -5.14 4.74
CA VAL A 39 -8.17 -4.81 3.55
C VAL A 39 -8.68 -6.11 2.92
N PRO A 40 -10.01 -6.37 2.94
CA PRO A 40 -10.57 -7.63 2.42
C PRO A 40 -10.25 -7.88 0.94
N THR A 41 -10.20 -6.82 0.14
CA THR A 41 -9.96 -6.84 -1.31
C THR A 41 -8.49 -6.68 -1.69
N TYR A 42 -7.56 -6.83 -0.73
CA TYR A 42 -6.14 -6.62 -0.97
C TYR A 42 -5.60 -7.59 -2.05
N PRO A 43 -5.02 -7.10 -3.16
CA PRO A 43 -4.67 -7.92 -4.32
C PRO A 43 -3.33 -8.65 -4.10
N LYS A 44 -3.31 -9.59 -3.15
CA LYS A 44 -2.11 -10.31 -2.68
C LYS A 44 -1.28 -10.89 -3.83
N ASP A 45 -1.90 -11.67 -4.71
CA ASP A 45 -1.18 -12.37 -5.78
C ASP A 45 -0.60 -11.42 -6.82
N LEU A 46 -1.32 -10.33 -7.14
CA LEU A 46 -0.85 -9.31 -8.06
C LEU A 46 0.41 -8.63 -7.51
N ILE A 47 0.39 -8.25 -6.24
CA ILE A 47 1.52 -7.58 -5.59
C ILE A 47 2.70 -8.56 -5.45
N LYS A 48 2.46 -9.81 -5.04
CA LYS A 48 3.50 -10.86 -4.98
C LYS A 48 4.18 -11.06 -6.34
N ASN A 49 3.39 -11.16 -7.40
CA ASN A 49 3.91 -11.33 -8.76
C ASN A 49 4.69 -10.09 -9.22
N ALA A 50 4.23 -8.89 -8.89
CA ALA A 50 4.93 -7.64 -9.22
C ALA A 50 6.28 -7.54 -8.48
N LEU A 51 6.34 -7.88 -7.20
CA LEU A 51 7.57 -7.91 -6.41
C LEU A 51 8.58 -8.91 -6.98
N ARG A 52 8.14 -10.14 -7.28
CA ARG A 52 9.01 -11.16 -7.89
C ARG A 52 9.55 -10.74 -9.25
N ALA A 53 8.69 -10.15 -10.10
CA ALA A 53 9.08 -9.71 -11.44
C ALA A 53 10.10 -8.56 -11.45
N ARG A 54 10.09 -7.72 -10.40
CA ARG A 54 10.93 -6.51 -10.31
C ARG A 54 11.80 -6.50 -9.06
N LYS A 55 12.20 -7.67 -8.57
CA LYS A 55 12.97 -7.83 -7.33
C LYS A 55 14.17 -6.87 -7.25
N HIS A 56 14.92 -6.76 -8.34
CA HIS A 56 16.09 -5.87 -8.43
C HIS A 56 15.76 -4.38 -8.27
N GLU A 57 14.56 -3.94 -8.67
CA GLU A 57 14.10 -2.56 -8.49
C GLU A 57 13.79 -2.29 -7.03
N PHE A 58 13.33 -3.28 -6.26
CA PHE A 58 12.91 -3.09 -4.86
C PHE A 58 14.01 -3.31 -3.82
N ASN A 59 15.21 -3.72 -4.23
CA ASN A 59 16.34 -3.96 -3.31
C ASN A 59 16.69 -2.75 -2.42
N TYR A 60 16.37 -1.52 -2.83
CA TYR A 60 16.62 -0.33 -2.00
C TYR A 60 15.64 -0.20 -0.82
N LEU A 61 14.46 -0.83 -0.90
CA LEU A 61 13.44 -0.83 0.14
C LEU A 61 13.73 -1.84 1.26
N ASP A 62 14.66 -2.78 1.03
CA ASP A 62 15.13 -3.75 2.03
C ASP A 62 16.13 -3.13 3.03
N LYS A 63 16.29 -1.80 2.98
CA LYS A 63 17.10 -1.05 3.94
C LYS A 63 16.21 -0.66 5.10
N VAL A 64 16.51 -1.20 6.28
CA VAL A 64 16.02 -0.65 7.54
C VAL A 64 16.62 0.74 7.68
N GLU A 65 15.83 1.78 7.46
CA GLU A 65 16.22 3.13 7.87
C GLU A 65 16.36 3.10 9.39
N ALA A 66 17.56 3.43 9.88
CA ALA A 66 17.79 3.57 11.31
C ALA A 66 16.77 4.58 11.85
N SER A 67 16.05 4.21 12.92
CA SER A 67 15.16 5.13 13.61
C SER A 67 15.96 6.35 14.02
N ILE A 68 15.73 7.48 13.34
CA ILE A 68 16.27 8.74 13.79
C ILE A 68 15.45 9.12 15.02
N GLU A 69 16.01 8.90 16.21
CA GLU A 69 15.53 9.56 17.43
C GLU A 69 15.81 11.06 17.26
N LEU A 70 14.82 11.76 16.72
CA LEU A 70 14.79 13.21 16.73
C LEU A 70 14.32 13.66 18.11
N ASP A 71 15.20 13.58 19.10
CA ASP A 71 14.95 14.14 20.42
C ASP A 71 15.18 15.67 20.37
N LEU A 72 14.20 16.38 19.81
CA LEU A 72 14.28 17.82 19.53
C LEU A 72 13.57 18.70 20.57
N ARG A 73 13.20 18.17 21.73
CA ARG A 73 12.60 18.97 22.81
C ARG A 73 13.64 19.23 23.91
N VAL A 74 14.22 20.43 23.91
CA VAL A 74 15.13 20.89 24.97
C VAL A 74 14.31 21.24 26.21
N GLY A 75 14.20 20.32 27.17
CA GLY A 75 13.56 20.55 28.48
C GLY A 75 12.86 19.29 29.03
N PRO A 76 12.60 19.21 30.35
CA PRO A 76 11.94 18.05 30.93
C PRO A 76 10.51 17.91 30.38
N ALA A 77 10.09 16.67 30.10
CA ALA A 77 8.77 16.36 29.54
C ALA A 77 7.59 16.94 30.35
N SER A 78 7.82 17.23 31.64
CA SER A 78 6.88 17.86 32.56
C SER A 78 6.52 19.31 32.23
N ASP A 79 7.33 20.00 31.42
CA ASP A 79 7.13 21.42 31.11
C ASP A 79 6.26 21.63 29.86
N TYR A 80 5.84 20.55 29.20
CA TYR A 80 5.00 20.59 28.01
C TYR A 80 3.61 20.00 28.34
N GLU A 81 2.63 20.87 28.54
CA GLU A 81 1.23 20.44 28.51
C GLU A 81 0.82 20.15 27.05
N THR A 82 0.34 18.95 26.75
CA THR A 82 -0.24 18.59 25.45
C THR A 82 -1.75 18.73 25.49
N LEU A 83 -2.37 19.13 24.37
CA LEU A 83 -3.84 19.25 24.27
C LEU A 83 -4.54 17.89 24.23
N CYS A 84 -3.83 16.83 23.87
CA CYS A 84 -4.26 15.44 23.90
C CYS A 84 -3.09 14.55 24.33
N GLU A 85 -3.42 13.44 25.00
CA GLU A 85 -2.48 12.36 25.20
C GLU A 85 -2.21 11.69 23.85
N THR A 86 -0.94 11.49 23.52
CA THR A 86 -0.54 10.90 22.26
C THR A 86 -0.08 9.46 22.46
N VAL A 87 -0.48 8.58 21.53
CA VAL A 87 -0.05 7.19 21.48
C VAL A 87 0.74 6.98 20.19
N GLU A 88 2.02 6.66 20.33
CA GLU A 88 2.87 6.26 19.21
C GLU A 88 2.75 4.76 18.96
N ASP A 89 2.66 4.37 17.69
CA ASP A 89 2.56 2.97 17.27
C ASP A 89 3.23 2.73 15.91
N VAL A 90 3.66 1.51 15.64
CA VAL A 90 4.17 1.10 14.33
C VAL A 90 3.19 0.15 13.67
N ILE A 91 2.50 0.63 12.65
CA ILE A 91 1.49 -0.13 11.90
C ILE A 91 2.00 -0.59 10.55
N PHE A 92 1.34 -1.60 9.97
CA PHE A 92 1.70 -2.20 8.69
C PHE A 92 0.53 -2.12 7.70
N PRO A 93 0.28 -0.92 7.13
CA PRO A 93 -0.90 -0.71 6.32
C PRO A 93 -0.85 -1.45 4.98
N LYS A 94 -2.02 -1.89 4.53
CA LYS A 94 -2.32 -2.47 3.22
C LYS A 94 -3.07 -1.49 2.30
N ALA A 95 -3.69 -0.45 2.85
CA ALA A 95 -4.22 0.68 2.08
C ALA A 95 -4.12 1.99 2.85
N ALA A 96 -4.01 3.10 2.12
CA ALA A 96 -4.04 4.45 2.67
C ALA A 96 -4.55 5.46 1.64
N LYS A 97 -5.01 6.63 2.11
CA LYS A 97 -5.31 7.77 1.24
C LYS A 97 -4.03 8.56 0.94
N ASN A 98 -3.81 8.88 -0.33
CA ASN A 98 -2.74 9.79 -0.72
C ASN A 98 -3.13 11.26 -0.45
N VAL A 99 -2.22 12.20 -0.73
CA VAL A 99 -2.47 13.66 -0.59
C VAL A 99 -3.59 14.20 -1.48
N LYS A 100 -4.04 13.42 -2.48
CA LYS A 100 -5.18 13.73 -3.34
C LYS A 100 -6.49 13.08 -2.85
N ASN A 101 -6.47 12.50 -1.65
CA ASN A 101 -7.59 11.74 -1.06
C ASN A 101 -8.00 10.49 -1.86
N GLU A 102 -7.11 9.94 -2.67
CA GLU A 102 -7.34 8.71 -3.42
C GLU A 102 -6.86 7.52 -2.60
N TRP A 103 -7.69 6.48 -2.51
CA TRP A 103 -7.32 5.21 -1.89
C TRP A 103 -6.33 4.45 -2.78
N LEU A 104 -5.16 4.14 -2.21
CA LEU A 104 -4.12 3.33 -2.85
C LEU A 104 -3.76 2.14 -1.96
N TYR A 105 -3.28 1.06 -2.58
CA TYR A 105 -2.68 -0.05 -1.85
C TYR A 105 -1.26 0.29 -1.44
N VAL A 106 -0.94 -0.03 -0.18
CA VAL A 106 0.43 0.00 0.34
C VAL A 106 1.01 -1.40 0.22
N VAL A 107 2.23 -1.52 -0.30
CA VAL A 107 2.89 -2.82 -0.50
C VAL A 107 3.33 -3.37 0.85
N ASN A 108 2.52 -4.27 1.40
CA ASN A 108 2.77 -4.95 2.67
C ASN A 108 2.27 -6.40 2.56
N ILE A 109 3.20 -7.34 2.44
CA ILE A 109 2.90 -8.76 2.23
C ILE A 109 3.49 -9.58 3.38
N ASP A 110 2.59 -10.25 4.09
CA ASP A 110 2.95 -11.24 5.09
C ASP A 110 3.53 -12.49 4.39
N GLY A 111 4.67 -12.98 4.86
CA GLY A 111 5.21 -14.27 4.42
C GLY A 111 4.26 -15.37 4.88
N MET A 112 3.68 -16.13 3.95
CA MET A 112 2.68 -17.17 4.29
C MET A 112 3.29 -18.59 4.39
N LYS A 113 4.59 -18.74 4.09
CA LYS A 113 5.39 -19.97 4.22
C LYS A 113 6.84 -19.60 4.54
N ASP A 114 7.59 -20.52 5.13
CA ASP A 114 9.01 -20.36 5.49
C ASP A 114 9.94 -19.99 4.31
N GLU A 115 9.44 -20.11 3.07
CA GLU A 115 10.16 -19.81 1.83
C GLU A 115 9.60 -18.60 1.07
N ASP A 116 8.47 -18.04 1.48
CA ASP A 116 7.88 -16.85 0.84
C ASP A 116 8.54 -15.58 1.42
N GLU A 117 9.18 -14.79 0.55
CA GLU A 117 9.73 -13.48 0.93
C GLU A 117 8.62 -12.59 1.53
N SER A 118 8.76 -12.25 2.81
CA SER A 118 7.92 -11.23 3.45
C SER A 118 8.44 -9.85 3.10
N PHE A 119 7.55 -8.96 2.67
CA PHE A 119 7.88 -7.56 2.42
C PHE A 119 7.03 -6.70 3.33
N ARG A 120 7.64 -6.09 4.36
CA ARG A 120 6.93 -5.29 5.36
C ARG A 120 7.44 -3.86 5.41
N GLN A 121 6.54 -2.91 5.18
CA GLN A 121 6.80 -1.48 5.38
C GLN A 121 6.05 -1.03 6.64
N GLY A 122 6.79 -0.64 7.69
CA GLY A 122 6.22 -0.12 8.94
C GLY A 122 6.06 1.39 8.87
N PHE A 123 4.91 1.91 9.31
CA PHE A 123 4.64 3.34 9.43
C PHE A 123 4.60 3.67 10.92
N ARG A 124 5.48 4.56 11.40
CA ARG A 124 5.35 5.12 12.75
C ARG A 124 4.25 6.18 12.72
N ILE A 125 3.19 5.96 13.48
CA ILE A 125 2.05 6.86 13.60
C ILE A 125 1.94 7.39 15.03
N GLU A 126 1.37 8.58 15.17
CA GLU A 126 1.01 9.17 16.44
C GLU A 126 -0.49 9.49 16.40
N ARG A 127 -1.23 9.07 17.42
CA ARG A 127 -2.68 9.30 17.54
C ARG A 127 -2.99 10.02 18.84
N CYS A 128 -3.83 11.04 18.71
CA CYS A 128 -4.79 11.43 19.73
C CYS A 128 -6.13 10.73 19.42
#